data_AF-A0A5P9HPJ4-F1
#
_entry.id   AF-A0A5P9HPJ4-F1
#
_cell.length_a   1.000
_cell.length_b   1.000
_cell.length_c   1.000
_cell.angle_alpha   90.00
_cell.angle_beta   90.00
_cell.angle_gamma   90.00
#
_symmetry.space_group_name_H-M   'P 1'
#
loop_
_entity.id
_entity.type
_entity.pdbx_description
1 polymer ?
#
loop_
_entity_poly.entity_id
_entity_poly.type
_entity_poly.pdbx_seq_one_letter_code
_entity_poly.pdbx_strand_id
1 'polypeptide(L)' 'MSSILASVGYLLKELVFLVSYVKNNAFPQPLSSGDEAKYLKLMAEGNDEARNILIEHNLRLVAHIVNIL' A
#
# COMPACT_ATOMS: atom_id res chain seq x y z
N MET A 1 14.74 35.28 -18.54
CA MET A 1 15.21 34.07 -17.81
C MET A 1 14.23 33.58 -16.73
N SER A 2 13.16 34.31 -16.43
CA SER A 2 12.22 33.95 -15.35
C SER A 2 11.12 32.96 -15.75
N SER A 3 10.81 32.85 -17.05
CA SER A 3 9.78 31.95 -17.59
C SER A 3 10.18 30.48 -17.47
N ILE A 4 11.44 30.15 -17.76
CA ILE A 4 11.95 28.78 -17.65
C ILE A 4 11.90 28.30 -16.20
N LEU A 5 12.27 29.17 -15.25
CA LEU A 5 12.25 28.86 -13.82
C LEU A 5 10.82 28.60 -13.32
N ALA A 6 9.84 29.39 -13.78
CA ALA A 6 8.43 29.20 -13.46
C ALA A 6 7.87 27.89 -14.04
N SER A 7 8.20 27.56 -15.29
CA SER A 7 7.78 26.30 -15.92
C SER A 7 8.32 25.07 -15.20
N VAL A 8 9.60 25.10 -14.78
CA VAL A 8 10.21 24.02 -13.98
C VAL A 8 9.51 23.88 -12.62
N GLY A 9 9.18 24.99 -11.96
CA GLY A 9 8.41 24.96 -10.71
C GLY A 9 7.03 24.32 -10.86
N TYR A 10 6.34 24.57 -11.98
CA TYR A 10 5.03 23.96 -12.27
C TYR A 10 5.14 22.44 -12.51
N LEU A 11 6.17 21.99 -13.23
CA LEU A 11 6.44 20.57 -13.45
C LEU A 11 6.77 19.83 -12.14
N LEU A 12 7.52 20.46 -11.23
CA LEU A 12 7.79 19.89 -9.91
C LEU A 12 6.52 19.74 -9.08
N LYS A 13 5.60 20.71 -9.14
CA LYS A 13 4.30 20.63 -8.46
C LYS A 13 3.45 19.47 -8.97
N GLU A 14 3.35 19.31 -10.29
CA GLU A 14 2.66 18.18 -10.93
C GLU A 14 3.28 16.83 -10.53
N LEU A 15 4.61 16.73 -10.50
CA LEU A 15 5.30 15.51 -10.05
C LEU A 15 5.03 15.18 -8.58
N VAL A 16 5.04 16.17 -7.68
CA VAL A 16 4.69 15.97 -6.26
C VAL A 16 3.24 15.50 -6.10
N PHE A 17 2.33 16.05 -6.91
CA PHE A 17 0.93 15.64 -6.90
C PHE A 17 0.75 14.20 -7.41
N LEU A 18 1.47 13.82 -8.46
CA LEU A 18 1.48 12.48 -9.02
C LEU A 18 2.06 11.45 -8.03
N VAL A 19 3.17 11.78 -7.36
CA VAL A 19 3.76 10.91 -6.33
C VAL A 19 2.83 10.76 -5.13
N SER A 20 2.17 11.83 -4.69
CA SER A 20 1.14 11.75 -3.63
C SER A 20 -0.05 10.89 -4.04
N TYR A 21 -0.50 10.98 -5.29
CA TYR A 21 -1.61 10.17 -5.80
C TYR A 21 -1.24 8.68 -5.85
N VAL A 22 -0.03 8.35 -6.32
CA VAL A 22 0.43 6.96 -6.42
C VAL A 22 0.69 6.31 -5.06
N LYS A 23 1.11 7.09 -4.05
CA LYS A 23 1.32 6.57 -2.69
C LYS A 23 0.04 6.40 -1.88
N ASN A 24 -1.10 6.89 -2.36
CA ASN A 24 -2.38 6.80 -1.66
C ASN A 24 -3.08 5.44 -1.87
N ASN A 25 -2.31 4.36 -1.86
CA ASN A 25 -2.87 3.02 -1.74
C ASN A 25 -3.13 2.78 -0.25
N ALA A 26 -4.32 3.18 0.23
CA ALA A 26 -4.77 2.96 1.61
C ALA A 26 -4.77 1.48 2.05
N PHE A 27 -4.53 0.55 1.11
CA PHE A 27 -4.39 -0.87 1.36
C PHE A 27 -3.02 -1.37 0.90
N PRO A 28 -2.31 -2.15 1.73
CA PRO A 28 -1.12 -2.87 1.30
C PRO A 28 -1.43 -3.75 0.07
N GLN A 29 -0.43 -3.96 -0.78
CA GLN A 29 -0.55 -4.87 -1.92
C GLN A 29 -0.63 -6.31 -1.41
N PRO A 30 -1.37 -7.21 -2.09
CA PRO A 30 -1.48 -8.60 -1.65
C PRO A 30 -0.10 -9.27 -1.60
N LEU A 31 0.11 -10.11 -0.59
CA LEU A 31 1.32 -10.93 -0.50
C LEU A 31 1.40 -11.88 -1.69
N SER A 32 2.63 -12.19 -2.10
CA SER A 32 2.85 -13.30 -3.02
C SER A 32 2.48 -14.62 -2.32
N SER A 33 2.05 -15.63 -3.10
CA SER A 33 1.68 -16.93 -2.53
C SER A 33 2.83 -17.60 -1.75
N GLY A 34 4.09 -17.31 -2.11
CA GLY A 34 5.26 -17.80 -1.39
C GLY A 34 5.45 -17.11 -0.03
N ASP A 35 5.23 -15.80 0.04
CA ASP A 35 5.33 -15.06 1.30
C ASP A 35 4.17 -15.39 2.23
N GLU A 36 2.96 -15.55 1.67
CA GLU A 36 1.79 -15.95 2.45
C GLU A 36 2.00 -17.32 3.12
N ALA A 37 2.53 -18.31 2.38
CA ALA A 37 2.88 -19.62 2.95
C ALA A 37 3.93 -19.52 4.07
N LYS A 38 4.92 -18.62 3.91
CA LYS A 38 5.94 -18.36 4.94
C LYS A 38 5.32 -17.77 6.20
N TYR A 39 4.50 -16.71 6.07
CA TYR A 39 3.85 -16.08 7.23
C TYR A 39 2.80 -16.98 7.88
N LEU A 40 2.11 -17.84 7.12
CA LEU A 40 1.22 -18.85 7.67
C LEU A 40 1.97 -19.87 8.54
N LYS A 41 3.17 -20.29 8.11
CA LYS A 41 4.02 -21.17 8.92
C LYS A 41 4.49 -20.49 10.20
N LEU A 42 4.94 -19.24 10.11
CA LEU A 42 5.36 -18.44 11.27
C LEU A 42 4.18 -18.18 12.22
N MET A 43 2.98 -17.96 11.69
CA MET A 43 1.76 -17.82 12.49
C MET A 43 1.44 -19.13 13.23
N ALA A 44 1.63 -20.30 12.58
CA ALA A 44 1.45 -21.60 13.23
C ALA A 44 2.49 -21.86 14.34
N GLU A 45 3.67 -21.24 14.25
CA GLU A 45 4.70 -21.23 15.29
C GLU A 45 4.40 -20.24 16.43
N GLY A 46 3.29 -19.50 16.36
CA GLY A 46 2.84 -18.56 17.41
C GLY A 46 3.38 -17.13 17.25
N ASN A 47 3.86 -16.76 16.06
CA ASN A 47 4.36 -15.42 15.80
C ASN A 47 3.21 -14.43 15.54
N ASP A 48 2.99 -13.50 16.48
CA ASP A 48 1.95 -12.46 16.40
C ASP A 48 2.18 -11.44 15.27
N GLU A 49 3.44 -11.17 14.92
CA GLU A 49 3.79 -10.25 13.83
C GLU A 49 3.39 -10.83 12.48
N ALA A 50 3.65 -12.13 12.27
CA ALA A 50 3.20 -12.85 11.07
C ALA A 50 1.67 -12.85 10.95
N ARG A 51 0.95 -13.01 12.08
CA ARG A 51 -0.51 -12.90 12.14
C ARG A 51 -0.99 -11.51 11.71
N ASN A 52 -0.39 -10.44 12.25
CA ASN A 52 -0.78 -9.08 11.93
C ASN A 52 -0.53 -8.74 10.45
N ILE A 53 0.62 -9.15 9.91
CA ILE A 53 0.94 -8.96 8.49
C ILE A 53 -0.12 -9.61 7.59
N LEU A 54 -0.52 -10.86 7.88
CA LEU A 54 -1.56 -11.56 7.14
C LEU A 54 -2.92 -10.86 7.24
N ILE A 55 -3.28 -10.32 8.42
CA ILE A 55 -4.54 -9.59 8.63
C ILE A 55 -4.55 -8.29 7.84
N GLU A 56 -3.50 -7.48 7.91
CA GLU A 56 -3.43 -6.19 7.21
C GLU A 56 -3.48 -6.35 5.68
N HIS A 57 -2.81 -7.36 5.15
CA HIS A 57 -2.81 -7.65 3.72
C HIS A 57 -4.16 -8.18 3.24
N ASN A 58 -4.86 -8.95 4.08
CA ASN A 58 -6.23 -9.43 3.79
C ASN A 58 -7.32 -8.45 4.21
N LEU A 59 -6.99 -7.31 4.83
CA LEU A 59 -7.94 -6.31 5.30
C LEU A 59 -8.77 -5.69 4.16
N ARG A 60 -8.25 -5.74 2.93
CA ARG A 60 -8.99 -5.36 1.71
C ARG A 60 -10.27 -6.17 1.54
N LEU A 61 -10.24 -7.47 1.87
CA LEU A 61 -11.43 -8.33 1.83
C LEU A 61 -12.44 -7.88 2.89
N VAL A 62 -11.98 -7.52 4.09
CA VAL A 62 -12.85 -7.01 5.17
C VAL A 62 -13.51 -5.70 4.76
N ALA A 63 -12.75 -4.77 4.19
CA ALA A 63 -13.30 -3.51 3.68
C ALA A 63 -14.34 -3.76 2.57
N HIS A 64 -14.11 -4.75 1.69
CA HIS A 64 -15.08 -5.12 0.67
C HIS A 64 -16.35 -5.74 1.26
N ILE A 65 -16.23 -6.63 2.26
CA ILE A 65 -17.36 -7.26 2.95
C ILE A 65 -18.20 -6.22 3.70
N VAL A 66 -17.57 -5.30 4.44
CA VAL A 66 -18.27 -4.24 5.18
C VAL A 66 -18.99 -3.28 4.26
N ASN A 67 -18.41 -2.96 3.09
CA ASN A 67 -19.04 -2.05 2.13
C ASN A 67 -20.15 -2.73 1.30
N ILE A 68 -20.24 -4.06 1.34
CA ILE A 68 -21.30 -4.86 0.71
C ILE A 68 -22.53 -4.99 1.64
N LEU A 69 -22.39 -4.69 2.93
CA LEU A 69 -23.45 -4.73 3.94
C LEU A 69 -24.05 -3.34 4.17
#